data_AF-A0A8U0QTL3-F1
#
_entry.id   AF-A0A8U0QTL3-F1
#
_cell.length_a   1.000
_cell.length_b   1.000
_cell.length_c   1.000
_cell.angle_alpha   90.00
_cell.angle_beta   90.00
_cell.angle_gamma   90.00
#
_symmetry.space_group_name_H-M   'P 1'
#
loop_
_entity.id
_entity.type
_entity.pdbx_description
1 polymer ?
#
loop_
_entity_poly.entity_id
_entity_poly.type
_entity_poly.pdbx_seq_one_letter_code
_entity_poly.pdbx_strand_id
1 'polypeptide(L)'
;MIVLISYSVGCVYGQESYAGENITRILDRLLDGYDNWLRPGSGGMITEVKTDIFVTSFGPVSDVEMEYTIDMFFRQTWVDERLKYDGAVEILSLNNKMVDKIWTPDTFFRNSRKSIAHNMTTPNKLFRIMQNGTVLYTMRLTIVAECPMRLMDFPMDGHTCPLRFSSYGYTNSEITFTWRKGLEASVDCPQESISLLQYDLVGQKLSTETFKSNTGDYSVMVVHFLLQRKLGYYLIQTYIPLIMVVVLSQVAFWINKESVPARTVASITTVLTMTTLSISARQSLPKVAYATAMDWFIAVCFAFVASALIEFAAVNYFATLEANRLKKKNARQKKMEVLAEASYDEEDDESASSPRVSPVPIFLLQGSAVSPISAPAGTSPIDQYSRIMFPLAFALFNLFYWIIYLGKDTMEQASNGNGSSTIITSQCLIFCAKDLRDPSNMPLVKDTVDRLMKGYDIRLRPDFGGAPVAVGMNIDIASIDMVSEVNMDYTLTCSFRTTRLHVDHDYTLTMYFQQAWRDKRLSYSEIALNLTLDNRVADSLWVPDTYFLNDKKSFVHGVTVKNRMIRLHPDGTVLYGLR
;
A
#
# COMPACT_ATOMS: atom_id res chain seq x y z
N MET A 1 50.79 -59.68 -61.92
CA MET A 1 49.74 -59.59 -60.88
C MET A 1 49.96 -58.29 -60.12
N ILE A 2 49.36 -57.21 -60.62
CA ILE A 2 49.49 -55.85 -60.07
C ILE A 2 48.06 -55.32 -59.98
N VAL A 3 47.66 -54.97 -58.76
CA VAL A 3 46.33 -54.52 -58.38
C VAL A 3 46.15 -53.07 -58.80
N LEU A 4 45.16 -52.79 -59.64
CA LEU A 4 44.69 -51.45 -59.97
C LEU A 4 43.35 -51.23 -59.24
N ILE A 5 43.36 -50.29 -58.30
CA ILE A 5 42.21 -49.84 -57.52
C ILE A 5 41.42 -48.85 -58.37
N SER A 6 40.20 -49.21 -58.78
CA SER A 6 39.25 -48.32 -59.43
C SER A 6 38.33 -47.65 -58.40
N TYR A 7 38.37 -46.32 -58.34
CA TYR A 7 37.43 -45.49 -57.58
C TYR A 7 36.01 -45.61 -58.14
N SER A 8 35.07 -46.11 -57.35
CA SER A 8 33.63 -46.03 -57.60
C SER A 8 33.07 -44.74 -56.98
N VAL A 9 32.57 -43.84 -57.81
CA VAL A 9 31.76 -42.67 -57.39
C VAL A 9 30.41 -43.21 -56.92
N GLY A 10 30.26 -43.35 -55.60
CA GLY A 10 28.95 -43.54 -54.98
C GLY A 10 28.22 -42.20 -54.93
N CYS A 11 27.11 -42.08 -55.65
CA CYS A 11 26.14 -41.01 -55.42
C CYS A 11 25.64 -41.12 -53.98
N VAL A 12 26.08 -40.21 -53.11
CA VAL A 12 25.40 -39.92 -51.86
C VAL A 12 24.07 -39.29 -52.24
N TYR A 13 22.98 -40.03 -52.06
CA TYR A 13 21.64 -39.45 -52.05
C TYR A 13 21.61 -38.48 -50.86
N GLY A 14 21.87 -37.20 -51.14
CA GLY A 14 21.58 -36.13 -50.20
C GLY A 14 20.08 -36.16 -49.96
N GLN A 15 19.69 -36.53 -48.74
CA GLN A 15 18.38 -36.21 -48.21
C GLN A 15 18.34 -34.69 -48.10
N GLU A 16 17.90 -34.02 -49.17
CA GLU A 16 17.50 -32.62 -49.10
C GLU A 16 16.38 -32.52 -48.06
N SER A 17 16.76 -32.06 -46.88
CA SER A 17 15.83 -31.58 -45.86
C SER A 17 14.88 -30.58 -46.52
N TYR A 18 13.57 -30.81 -46.36
CA TYR A 18 12.48 -29.91 -46.73
C TYR A 18 12.58 -28.58 -45.95
N ALA A 19 13.63 -27.81 -46.19
CA ALA A 19 13.91 -26.53 -45.56
C ALA A 19 13.34 -25.42 -46.43
N GLY A 20 12.02 -25.27 -46.43
CA GLY A 20 11.38 -24.22 -47.21
C GLY A 20 9.86 -24.24 -47.26
N GLU A 21 9.15 -24.74 -46.26
CA GLU A 21 7.77 -24.27 -46.11
C GLU A 21 7.82 -22.79 -45.68
N ASN A 22 7.27 -21.91 -46.53
CA ASN A 22 7.14 -20.49 -46.19
C ASN A 22 6.40 -20.36 -44.85
N ILE A 23 7.03 -19.75 -43.85
CA ILE A 23 6.45 -19.50 -42.52
C ILE A 23 5.05 -18.85 -42.64
N THR A 24 4.85 -18.00 -43.64
CA THR A 24 3.54 -17.42 -43.97
C THR A 24 2.46 -18.47 -44.21
N ARG A 25 2.75 -19.56 -44.95
CA ARG A 25 1.79 -20.64 -45.18
C ARG A 25 1.46 -21.41 -43.91
N ILE A 26 2.44 -21.59 -43.03
CA ILE A 26 2.22 -22.22 -41.71
C ILE A 26 1.29 -21.34 -40.87
N LEU A 27 1.52 -20.02 -40.85
CA LEU A 27 0.70 -19.07 -40.11
C LEU A 27 -0.73 -18.94 -40.66
N ASP A 28 -0.88 -18.91 -41.98
CA ASP A 28 -2.22 -18.84 -42.60
C ASP A 28 -3.01 -20.12 -42.33
N ARG A 29 -2.36 -21.30 -42.38
CA ARG A 29 -2.97 -22.58 -42.00
C ARG A 29 -3.35 -22.65 -40.52
N LEU A 30 -2.50 -22.11 -39.63
CA LEU A 30 -2.76 -22.11 -38.19
C LEU A 30 -3.99 -21.27 -37.80
N LEU A 31 -4.28 -20.20 -38.55
CA LEU A 31 -5.42 -19.33 -38.30
C LEU A 31 -6.67 -19.75 -39.05
N ASP A 32 -6.58 -20.69 -39.99
CA ASP A 32 -7.74 -21.14 -40.75
C ASP A 32 -8.73 -21.86 -39.83
N GLY A 33 -9.93 -21.30 -39.70
CA GLY A 33 -10.94 -21.79 -38.77
C GLY A 33 -10.61 -21.63 -37.28
N TYR A 34 -9.58 -20.87 -36.90
CA TYR A 34 -9.27 -20.59 -35.49
C TYR A 34 -10.24 -19.55 -34.92
N ASP A 35 -10.96 -19.92 -33.86
CA ASP A 35 -11.82 -19.00 -33.11
C ASP A 35 -11.15 -18.60 -31.78
N ASN A 36 -10.93 -17.30 -31.61
CA ASN A 36 -10.29 -16.71 -30.44
C ASN A 36 -11.29 -16.33 -29.33
N TRP A 37 -12.60 -16.44 -29.58
CA TRP A 37 -13.63 -16.26 -28.55
C TRP A 37 -13.71 -17.44 -27.60
N LEU A 38 -13.23 -18.60 -28.05
CA LEU A 38 -13.26 -19.86 -27.32
C LEU A 38 -11.91 -20.18 -26.69
N ARG A 39 -11.98 -20.53 -25.40
CA ARG A 39 -10.89 -21.09 -24.63
C ARG A 39 -10.43 -22.44 -25.22
N PRO A 40 -9.12 -22.76 -25.20
CA PRO A 40 -8.64 -24.10 -25.54
C PRO A 40 -9.27 -25.16 -24.62
N GLY A 41 -10.01 -26.11 -25.19
CA GLY A 41 -10.69 -27.15 -24.39
C GLY A 41 -12.03 -26.73 -23.79
N SER A 42 -12.73 -25.76 -24.39
CA SER A 42 -14.08 -25.30 -23.99
C SER A 42 -15.14 -26.42 -23.90
N GLY A 43 -14.87 -27.61 -24.45
CA GLY A 43 -15.71 -28.82 -24.34
C GLY A 43 -15.63 -29.60 -23.02
N GLY A 44 -15.00 -29.05 -21.96
CA GLY A 44 -14.99 -29.65 -20.61
C GLY A 44 -13.60 -29.98 -20.03
N MET A 45 -12.52 -29.75 -20.77
CA MET A 45 -11.16 -29.85 -20.24
C MET A 45 -10.76 -28.56 -19.53
N ILE A 46 -9.92 -28.62 -18.50
CA ILE A 46 -9.42 -27.43 -17.79
C ILE A 46 -8.15 -26.95 -18.51
N THR A 47 -8.06 -25.65 -18.81
CA THR A 47 -6.82 -25.06 -19.32
C THR A 47 -5.90 -24.74 -18.14
N GLU A 48 -4.77 -25.42 -18.04
CA GLU A 48 -3.72 -25.07 -17.09
C GLU A 48 -2.88 -23.91 -17.65
N VAL A 49 -2.78 -22.82 -16.90
CA VAL A 49 -1.95 -21.66 -17.24
C VAL A 49 -0.80 -21.56 -16.24
N LYS A 50 0.41 -21.89 -16.70
CA LYS A 50 1.64 -21.81 -15.90
C LYS A 50 2.20 -20.40 -15.93
N THR A 51 2.40 -19.78 -14.78
CA THR A 51 2.89 -18.41 -14.65
C THR A 51 4.31 -18.34 -14.09
N ASP A 52 5.07 -17.36 -14.59
CA ASP A 52 6.45 -17.04 -14.20
C ASP A 52 6.57 -15.50 -14.18
N ILE A 53 7.21 -14.95 -13.15
CA ILE A 53 7.36 -13.51 -12.96
C ILE A 53 8.84 -13.20 -12.87
N PHE A 54 9.27 -12.21 -13.64
CA PHE A 54 10.59 -11.63 -13.51
C PHE A 54 10.45 -10.17 -13.14
N VAL A 55 10.83 -9.82 -11.91
CA VAL A 55 10.75 -8.44 -11.40
C VAL A 55 11.93 -7.66 -11.95
N THR A 56 11.65 -6.61 -12.73
CA THR A 56 12.69 -5.75 -13.30
C THR A 56 13.06 -4.62 -12.36
N SER A 57 12.07 -4.08 -11.66
CA SER A 57 12.30 -3.11 -10.58
C SER A 57 11.16 -3.13 -9.58
N PHE A 58 11.52 -3.01 -8.30
CA PHE A 58 10.57 -2.66 -7.26
C PHE A 58 10.53 -1.13 -7.15
N GLY A 59 9.37 -0.55 -7.45
CA GLY A 59 9.15 0.90 -7.41
C GLY A 59 8.91 1.44 -6.00
N PRO A 60 8.58 2.73 -5.86
CA PRO A 60 8.36 3.34 -4.56
C PRO A 60 7.17 2.70 -3.83
N VAL A 61 7.30 2.65 -2.50
CA VAL A 61 6.24 2.25 -1.56
C VAL A 61 5.69 3.53 -0.94
N SER A 62 4.38 3.72 -1.02
CA SER A 62 3.66 4.87 -0.46
C SER A 62 2.98 4.46 0.84
N ASP A 63 3.51 4.91 1.97
CA ASP A 63 2.88 4.68 3.28
C ASP A 63 1.53 5.41 3.39
N VAL A 64 1.40 6.57 2.72
CA VAL A 64 0.20 7.41 2.77
C VAL A 64 -0.97 6.77 2.03
N GLU A 65 -0.72 6.28 0.82
CA GLU A 65 -1.75 5.67 -0.03
C GLU A 65 -1.87 4.15 0.18
N MET A 66 -1.00 3.57 1.03
CA MET A 66 -0.92 2.12 1.29
C MET A 66 -0.76 1.30 0.01
N GLU A 67 0.15 1.72 -0.87
CA GLU A 67 0.39 1.07 -2.15
C GLU A 67 1.89 0.95 -2.46
N TYR A 68 2.22 0.06 -3.38
CA TYR A 68 3.57 -0.07 -3.92
C TYR A 68 3.52 -0.26 -5.43
N THR A 69 4.56 0.23 -6.10
CA THR A 69 4.71 0.06 -7.54
C THR A 69 5.69 -1.07 -7.84
N ILE A 70 5.41 -1.89 -8.85
CA ILE A 70 6.31 -2.93 -9.32
C ILE A 70 6.33 -2.97 -10.84
N ASP A 71 7.52 -3.06 -11.44
CA ASP A 71 7.72 -3.32 -12.86
C ASP A 71 8.22 -4.75 -13.05
N MET A 72 7.58 -5.49 -13.95
CA MET A 72 7.87 -6.90 -14.15
C MET A 72 7.62 -7.34 -15.59
N PHE A 73 8.32 -8.39 -16.00
CA PHE A 73 7.88 -9.24 -17.08
C PHE A 73 6.98 -10.34 -16.54
N PHE A 74 5.71 -10.27 -16.89
CA PHE A 74 4.71 -11.27 -16.56
C PHE A 74 4.65 -12.30 -17.69
N ARG A 75 4.94 -13.57 -17.38
CA ARG A 75 5.01 -14.67 -18.34
C ARG A 75 3.94 -15.69 -18.05
N GLN A 76 3.30 -16.17 -19.12
CA GLN A 76 2.25 -17.16 -19.07
C GLN A 76 2.54 -18.23 -20.11
N THR A 77 2.26 -19.48 -19.75
CA THR A 77 2.45 -20.62 -20.63
C THR A 77 1.23 -21.53 -20.54
N TRP A 78 0.60 -21.81 -21.67
CA TRP A 78 -0.51 -22.76 -21.76
C TRP A 78 -0.35 -23.60 -23.02
N VAL A 79 -1.11 -24.69 -23.11
CA VAL A 79 -1.15 -25.55 -24.29
C VAL A 79 -2.44 -25.28 -25.05
N ASP A 80 -2.33 -24.95 -26.34
CA ASP A 80 -3.46 -24.90 -27.26
C ASP A 80 -3.21 -25.90 -28.40
N GLU A 81 -4.02 -26.96 -28.44
CA GLU A 81 -3.89 -28.01 -29.44
C GLU A 81 -4.20 -27.55 -30.85
N ARG A 82 -4.99 -26.47 -30.99
CA ARG A 82 -5.35 -25.88 -32.30
C ARG A 82 -4.17 -25.17 -32.95
N LEU A 83 -3.14 -24.84 -32.17
CA LEU A 83 -1.92 -24.16 -32.64
C LEU A 83 -0.75 -25.12 -32.86
N LYS A 84 -0.99 -26.44 -32.84
CA LYS A 84 0.00 -27.45 -33.25
C LYS A 84 0.27 -27.30 -34.75
N TYR A 85 1.54 -27.28 -35.11
CA TYR A 85 1.97 -27.26 -36.50
C TYR A 85 3.10 -28.26 -36.70
N ASP A 86 3.27 -28.72 -37.94
CA ASP A 86 4.45 -29.47 -38.33
C ASP A 86 5.30 -28.57 -39.23
N GLY A 87 6.62 -28.54 -38.99
CA GLY A 87 7.52 -27.64 -39.69
C GLY A 87 8.95 -27.76 -39.22
N ALA A 88 9.89 -27.28 -40.03
CA ALA A 88 11.32 -27.35 -39.73
C ALA A 88 11.77 -26.43 -38.57
N VAL A 89 10.91 -25.51 -38.11
CA VAL A 89 11.18 -24.55 -37.04
C VAL A 89 10.43 -24.98 -35.79
N GLU A 90 11.12 -25.19 -34.67
CA GLU A 90 10.49 -25.64 -33.42
C GLU A 90 9.70 -24.52 -32.69
N ILE A 91 10.10 -23.26 -32.88
CA ILE A 91 9.54 -22.10 -32.17
C ILE A 91 9.26 -20.95 -33.13
N LEU A 92 7.99 -20.60 -33.30
CA LEU A 92 7.55 -19.41 -34.03
C LEU A 92 7.52 -18.21 -33.09
N SER A 93 8.41 -17.24 -33.30
CA SER A 93 8.38 -15.95 -32.59
C SER A 93 7.59 -14.93 -33.42
N LEU A 94 6.48 -14.44 -32.87
CA LEU A 94 5.47 -13.69 -33.62
C LEU A 94 5.42 -12.21 -33.20
N ASN A 95 4.98 -11.38 -34.15
CA ASN A 95 4.72 -9.96 -33.91
C ASN A 95 3.37 -9.76 -33.19
N ASN A 96 3.23 -8.64 -32.48
CA ASN A 96 2.05 -8.25 -31.70
C ASN A 96 0.73 -8.34 -32.45
N LYS A 97 0.71 -8.05 -33.77
CA LYS A 97 -0.50 -8.13 -34.60
C LYS A 97 -1.12 -9.54 -34.65
N MET A 98 -0.32 -10.57 -34.38
CA MET A 98 -0.79 -11.95 -34.31
C MET A 98 -1.45 -12.28 -32.98
N VAL A 99 -1.02 -11.62 -31.90
CA VAL A 99 -1.51 -11.87 -30.53
C VAL A 99 -3.00 -11.58 -30.42
N ASP A 100 -3.46 -10.49 -31.05
CA ASP A 100 -4.86 -10.08 -31.01
C ASP A 100 -5.80 -11.07 -31.72
N LYS A 101 -5.26 -11.94 -32.59
CA LYS A 101 -6.01 -12.98 -33.31
C LYS A 101 -6.07 -14.30 -32.56
N ILE A 102 -5.27 -14.50 -31.52
CA ILE A 102 -5.20 -15.73 -30.74
C ILE A 102 -5.96 -15.54 -29.42
N TRP A 103 -6.36 -16.63 -28.78
CA TRP A 103 -6.94 -16.59 -27.45
C TRP A 103 -5.83 -16.38 -26.41
N THR A 104 -6.05 -15.48 -25.46
CA THR A 104 -5.11 -15.23 -24.36
C THR A 104 -5.87 -15.25 -23.03
N PRO A 105 -5.31 -15.82 -21.95
CA PRO A 105 -5.98 -15.84 -20.66
C PRO A 105 -6.19 -14.41 -20.14
N ASP A 106 -7.36 -14.17 -19.57
CA ASP A 106 -7.85 -12.88 -19.08
C ASP A 106 -7.33 -12.56 -17.67
N THR A 107 -6.00 -12.64 -17.50
CA THR A 107 -5.39 -12.55 -16.19
C THR A 107 -5.39 -11.12 -15.67
N PHE A 108 -6.03 -10.88 -14.54
CA PHE A 108 -6.09 -9.56 -13.94
C PHE A 108 -5.52 -9.57 -12.53
N PHE A 109 -5.02 -8.41 -12.10
CA PHE A 109 -4.51 -8.22 -10.75
C PHE A 109 -5.64 -7.73 -9.85
N ARG A 110 -5.94 -8.50 -8.79
CA ARG A 110 -7.10 -8.27 -7.93
C ARG A 110 -6.93 -7.02 -7.07
N ASN A 111 -5.75 -6.86 -6.47
CA ASN A 111 -5.41 -5.73 -5.61
C ASN A 111 -4.67 -4.61 -6.36
N SER A 112 -4.72 -4.56 -7.69
CA SER A 112 -4.18 -3.43 -8.43
C SER A 112 -5.14 -2.25 -8.41
N ARG A 113 -4.66 -1.08 -7.98
CA ARG A 113 -5.36 0.21 -8.13
C ARG A 113 -5.17 0.77 -9.52
N LYS A 114 -3.92 0.76 -9.99
CA LYS A 114 -3.53 1.22 -11.32
C LYS A 114 -2.55 0.24 -11.95
N SER A 115 -2.61 0.11 -13.25
CA SER A 115 -1.86 -0.91 -13.97
C SER A 115 -1.64 -0.48 -15.41
N ILE A 116 -0.40 -0.59 -15.87
CA ILE A 116 0.05 -0.05 -17.15
C ILE A 116 0.76 -1.17 -17.91
N ALA A 117 0.26 -1.47 -19.10
CA ALA A 117 0.99 -2.28 -20.07
C ALA A 117 1.87 -1.36 -20.93
N HIS A 118 3.18 -1.61 -20.97
CA HIS A 118 4.12 -0.76 -21.69
C HIS A 118 3.94 -0.87 -23.21
N ASN A 119 3.85 0.28 -23.88
CA ASN A 119 3.53 0.37 -25.32
C ASN A 119 4.54 1.15 -26.18
N MET A 120 5.71 1.52 -25.64
CA MET A 120 6.71 2.35 -26.31
C MET A 120 8.00 1.56 -26.59
N THR A 121 8.58 1.58 -27.79
CA THR A 121 8.11 2.19 -29.07
C THR A 121 7.06 1.34 -29.80
N THR A 122 6.91 0.09 -29.40
CA THR A 122 5.83 -0.82 -29.81
C THR A 122 5.27 -1.51 -28.55
N PRO A 123 4.09 -2.16 -28.61
CA PRO A 123 3.59 -2.95 -27.48
C PRO A 123 4.64 -3.97 -27.02
N ASN A 124 5.03 -3.94 -25.74
CA ASN A 124 6.04 -4.82 -25.18
C ASN A 124 5.43 -6.18 -24.84
N LYS A 125 4.96 -6.88 -25.86
CA LYS A 125 4.42 -8.22 -25.82
C LYS A 125 5.34 -9.13 -26.63
N LEU A 126 5.68 -10.29 -26.08
CA LEU A 126 6.40 -11.35 -26.76
C LEU A 126 5.49 -12.56 -26.82
N PHE A 127 5.34 -13.14 -28.01
CA PHE A 127 4.49 -14.29 -28.23
C PHE A 127 5.23 -15.35 -29.02
N ARG A 128 5.31 -16.56 -28.46
CA ARG A 128 6.00 -17.70 -29.06
C ARG A 128 5.12 -18.93 -29.07
N ILE A 129 5.05 -19.62 -30.21
CA ILE A 129 4.34 -20.90 -30.35
C ILE A 129 5.37 -22.00 -30.58
N MET A 130 5.38 -23.00 -29.72
CA MET A 130 6.18 -24.22 -29.89
C MET A 130 5.43 -25.22 -30.78
N GLN A 131 6.17 -26.07 -31.49
CA GLN A 131 5.60 -27.08 -32.41
C GLN A 131 4.53 -27.98 -31.75
N ASN A 132 4.66 -28.27 -30.46
CA ASN A 132 3.70 -29.08 -29.69
C ASN A 132 2.40 -28.34 -29.30
N GLY A 133 2.20 -27.09 -29.72
CA GLY A 133 1.05 -26.25 -29.37
C GLY A 133 1.20 -25.48 -28.05
N THR A 134 2.38 -25.53 -27.41
CA THR A 134 2.65 -24.72 -26.21
C THR A 134 2.85 -23.27 -26.62
N VAL A 135 2.09 -22.38 -26.00
CA VAL A 135 2.18 -20.94 -26.20
C VAL A 135 2.89 -20.31 -25.01
N LEU A 136 3.92 -19.51 -25.29
CA LEU A 136 4.55 -18.62 -24.32
C LEU A 136 4.14 -17.18 -24.65
N TYR A 137 3.45 -16.56 -23.71
CA TYR A 137 3.08 -15.15 -23.77
C TYR A 137 3.80 -14.39 -22.66
N THR A 138 4.45 -13.29 -23.01
CA THR A 138 5.14 -12.43 -22.05
C THR A 138 4.75 -10.99 -22.31
N MET A 139 4.56 -10.22 -21.25
CA MET A 139 4.34 -8.79 -21.34
C MET A 139 5.06 -8.05 -20.22
N ARG A 140 5.47 -6.82 -20.49
CA ARG A 140 6.01 -5.92 -19.45
C ARG A 140 4.87 -5.11 -18.84
N LEU A 141 4.73 -5.18 -17.52
CA LEU A 141 3.68 -4.52 -16.77
C LEU A 141 4.27 -3.68 -15.63
N THR A 142 3.74 -2.47 -15.46
CA THR A 142 3.89 -1.71 -14.23
C THR A 142 2.58 -1.73 -13.46
N ILE A 143 2.62 -2.24 -12.24
CA ILE A 143 1.44 -2.45 -11.40
C ILE A 143 1.61 -1.63 -10.13
N VAL A 144 0.59 -0.84 -9.82
CA VAL A 144 0.41 -0.18 -8.53
C VAL A 144 -0.59 -1.02 -7.75
N ALA A 145 -0.07 -1.75 -6.78
CA ALA A 145 -0.82 -2.70 -5.97
C ALA A 145 -1.03 -2.19 -4.55
N GLU A 146 -2.21 -2.44 -4.01
CA GLU A 146 -2.55 -2.15 -2.62
C GLU A 146 -1.78 -3.08 -1.68
N CYS A 147 -1.15 -2.48 -0.67
CA CYS A 147 -0.49 -3.16 0.43
C CYS A 147 -1.03 -2.65 1.77
N PRO A 148 -1.92 -3.40 2.43
CA PRO A 148 -2.46 -3.00 3.73
C PRO A 148 -1.37 -3.10 4.81
N MET A 149 -0.82 -1.95 5.20
CA MET A 149 0.25 -1.85 6.20
C MET A 149 -0.31 -1.59 7.60
N ARG A 150 0.32 -2.18 8.61
CA ARG A 150 0.05 -1.89 10.03
C ARG A 150 1.26 -1.15 10.62
N LEU A 151 1.10 0.13 10.89
CA LEU A 151 2.19 1.06 11.25
C LEU A 151 2.36 1.22 12.77
N MET A 152 1.92 0.26 13.58
CA MET A 152 1.97 0.34 15.05
C MET A 152 3.41 0.49 15.55
N ASP A 153 4.34 -0.30 15.00
CA ASP A 153 5.76 -0.31 15.38
C ASP A 153 6.62 0.64 14.52
N PHE A 154 6.00 1.62 13.83
CA PHE A 154 6.72 2.56 12.96
C PHE A 154 7.80 3.36 13.72
N PRO A 155 9.04 3.51 13.18
CA PRO A 155 9.56 3.04 11.88
C PRO A 155 10.35 1.71 11.95
N MET A 156 10.23 0.95 13.04
CA MET A 156 10.92 -0.33 13.25
C MET A 156 10.06 -1.52 12.78
N ASP A 157 9.26 -1.29 11.74
CA ASP A 157 8.23 -2.18 11.25
C ASP A 157 8.66 -3.01 10.03
N GLY A 158 7.88 -4.06 9.82
CA GLY A 158 8.03 -5.03 8.77
C GLY A 158 6.68 -5.31 8.13
N HIS A 159 6.64 -5.36 6.80
CA HIS A 159 5.39 -5.49 6.06
C HIS A 159 5.45 -6.64 5.05
N THR A 160 4.31 -7.29 4.84
CA THR A 160 4.13 -8.30 3.81
C THR A 160 3.14 -7.78 2.78
N CYS A 161 3.65 -7.37 1.62
CA CYS A 161 2.82 -6.82 0.55
C CYS A 161 2.45 -7.90 -0.47
N PRO A 162 1.16 -8.26 -0.61
CA PRO A 162 0.72 -9.28 -1.54
C PRO A 162 0.54 -8.72 -2.95
N LEU A 163 0.90 -9.48 -3.97
CA LEU A 163 0.47 -9.29 -5.35
C LEU A 163 -0.45 -10.45 -5.72
N ARG A 164 -1.73 -10.17 -5.97
CA ARG A 164 -2.75 -11.18 -6.25
C ARG A 164 -3.20 -11.11 -7.71
N PHE A 165 -3.16 -12.22 -8.43
CA PHE A 165 -3.70 -12.31 -9.79
C PHE A 165 -4.51 -13.59 -10.02
N SER A 166 -5.53 -13.49 -10.87
CA SER A 166 -6.37 -14.61 -11.28
C SER A 166 -6.99 -14.35 -12.66
N SER A 167 -7.75 -15.32 -13.18
CA SER A 167 -8.68 -15.06 -14.29
C SER A 167 -9.84 -14.20 -13.80
N TYR A 168 -10.36 -13.35 -14.68
CA TYR A 168 -11.53 -12.51 -14.42
C TYR A 168 -12.84 -13.27 -14.64
N GLY A 169 -13.02 -13.87 -15.82
CA GLY A 169 -14.25 -14.53 -16.23
C GLY A 169 -14.28 -16.03 -16.02
N TYR A 170 -13.12 -16.71 -16.10
CA TYR A 170 -13.05 -18.16 -16.05
C TYR A 170 -12.84 -18.69 -14.63
N THR A 171 -13.67 -19.67 -14.27
CA THR A 171 -13.67 -20.34 -12.96
C THR A 171 -12.65 -21.49 -12.90
N ASN A 172 -12.46 -22.10 -11.73
CA ASN A 172 -11.57 -23.25 -11.52
C ASN A 172 -11.91 -24.47 -12.38
N SER A 173 -13.18 -24.65 -12.77
CA SER A 173 -13.60 -25.69 -13.71
C SER A 173 -13.20 -25.41 -15.16
N GLU A 174 -12.71 -24.21 -15.46
CA GLU A 174 -12.36 -23.76 -16.81
C GLU A 174 -10.86 -23.45 -16.92
N ILE A 175 -10.32 -22.61 -16.05
CA ILE A 175 -8.90 -22.25 -16.02
C ILE A 175 -8.34 -22.44 -14.62
N THR A 176 -7.16 -23.07 -14.53
CA THR A 176 -6.39 -23.17 -13.28
C THR A 176 -5.01 -22.56 -13.49
N PHE A 177 -4.60 -21.69 -12.56
CA PHE A 177 -3.26 -21.09 -12.57
C PHE A 177 -2.30 -21.91 -11.71
N THR A 178 -1.09 -22.12 -12.21
CA THR A 178 -0.02 -22.82 -11.49
C THR A 178 1.32 -22.14 -11.68
N TRP A 179 2.25 -22.37 -10.74
CA TRP A 179 3.60 -21.81 -10.80
C TRP A 179 4.51 -22.65 -11.72
N ARG A 180 5.12 -22.04 -12.74
CA ARG A 180 5.91 -22.77 -13.75
C ARG A 180 7.10 -23.56 -13.17
N LYS A 181 7.81 -22.98 -12.21
CA LYS A 181 9.02 -23.55 -11.58
C LYS A 181 8.77 -23.93 -10.10
N GLY A 182 7.51 -24.04 -9.68
CA GLY A 182 7.13 -24.24 -8.28
C GLY A 182 7.17 -22.97 -7.43
N LEU A 183 6.99 -23.13 -6.11
CA LEU A 183 6.78 -22.03 -5.16
C LEU A 183 8.04 -21.25 -4.77
N GLU A 184 9.24 -21.73 -5.11
CA GLU A 184 10.49 -21.05 -4.72
C GLU A 184 11.12 -20.28 -5.88
N ALA A 185 11.02 -20.79 -7.11
CA ALA A 185 11.80 -20.29 -8.25
C ALA A 185 11.00 -19.58 -9.35
N SER A 186 9.66 -19.50 -9.23
CA SER A 186 8.80 -18.90 -10.28
C SER A 186 8.72 -17.38 -10.23
N VAL A 187 9.25 -16.75 -9.19
CA VAL A 187 9.39 -15.29 -9.06
C VAL A 187 10.86 -14.99 -8.88
N ASP A 188 11.45 -14.39 -9.89
CA ASP A 188 12.86 -13.99 -9.89
C ASP A 188 12.97 -12.48 -9.63
N CYS A 189 13.80 -12.12 -8.66
CA CYS A 189 14.05 -10.76 -8.22
C CYS A 189 15.58 -10.54 -8.16
N PRO A 190 16.21 -10.07 -9.24
CA PRO A 190 17.64 -9.77 -9.25
C PRO A 190 17.99 -8.67 -8.24
N GLN A 191 19.18 -8.73 -7.62
CA GLN A 191 19.60 -7.71 -6.63
C GLN A 191 19.65 -6.29 -7.20
N GLU A 192 20.01 -6.14 -8.48
CA GLU A 192 20.02 -4.85 -9.19
C GLU A 192 18.61 -4.23 -9.29
N SER A 193 17.58 -5.06 -9.29
CA SER A 193 16.16 -4.69 -9.41
C SER A 193 15.52 -4.27 -8.08
N ILE A 194 16.24 -4.41 -6.96
CA ILE A 194 15.70 -4.35 -5.59
C ILE A 194 16.08 -3.02 -4.86
N SER A 195 16.63 -2.04 -5.57
CA SER A 195 17.09 -0.79 -4.94
C SER A 195 15.92 0.11 -4.50
N LEU A 196 15.50 -0.04 -3.24
CA LEU A 196 14.49 0.79 -2.58
C LEU A 196 15.14 1.80 -1.63
N LEU A 197 14.62 3.03 -1.65
CA LEU A 197 15.15 4.13 -0.84
C LEU A 197 14.78 4.00 0.64
N GLN A 198 13.53 3.63 0.93
CA GLN A 198 12.97 3.61 2.29
C GLN A 198 12.88 2.21 2.90
N TYR A 199 12.86 1.18 2.05
CA TYR A 199 12.71 -0.22 2.45
C TYR A 199 13.85 -1.06 1.89
N ASP A 200 14.00 -2.26 2.44
CA ASP A 200 14.75 -3.37 1.87
C ASP A 200 13.77 -4.51 1.60
N LEU A 201 13.85 -5.11 0.40
CA LEU A 201 13.15 -6.34 0.11
C LEU A 201 13.96 -7.51 0.67
N VAL A 202 13.50 -8.08 1.78
CA VAL A 202 14.15 -9.20 2.47
C VAL A 202 13.98 -10.49 1.67
N GLY A 203 12.83 -10.66 1.01
CA GLY A 203 12.55 -11.81 0.15
C GLY A 203 11.10 -11.88 -0.29
N GLN A 204 10.74 -13.01 -0.90
CA GLN A 204 9.40 -13.29 -1.42
C GLN A 204 8.91 -14.68 -1.00
N LYS A 205 7.60 -14.81 -0.74
CA LYS A 205 6.92 -16.08 -0.48
C LYS A 205 5.78 -16.24 -1.48
N LEU A 206 5.68 -17.39 -2.13
CA LEU A 206 4.62 -17.66 -3.11
C LEU A 206 3.56 -18.56 -2.46
N SER A 207 2.30 -18.32 -2.80
CA SER A 207 1.18 -19.17 -2.38
C SER A 207 0.10 -19.24 -3.47
N THR A 208 -0.80 -20.20 -3.30
CA THR A 208 -1.97 -20.43 -4.15
C THR A 208 -3.20 -20.46 -3.26
N GLU A 209 -4.16 -19.60 -3.54
CA GLU A 209 -5.42 -19.45 -2.79
C GLU A 209 -6.61 -19.73 -3.71
N THR A 210 -7.76 -20.10 -3.15
CA THR A 210 -9.03 -20.19 -3.89
C THR A 210 -9.99 -19.13 -3.38
N PHE A 211 -10.46 -18.27 -4.28
CA PHE A 211 -11.43 -17.22 -3.98
C PHE A 211 -12.82 -17.64 -4.43
N LYS A 212 -13.78 -17.61 -3.50
CA LYS A 212 -15.19 -17.91 -3.78
C LYS A 212 -15.93 -16.61 -4.06
N SER A 213 -16.58 -16.52 -5.22
CA SER A 213 -17.44 -15.41 -5.62
C SER A 213 -18.84 -15.92 -5.96
N ASN A 214 -19.80 -15.00 -6.12
CA ASN A 214 -21.16 -15.29 -6.57
C ASN A 214 -21.18 -15.96 -7.97
N THR A 215 -20.17 -15.68 -8.80
CA THR A 215 -20.01 -16.24 -10.15
C THR A 215 -19.28 -17.59 -10.21
N GLY A 216 -18.68 -18.04 -9.09
CA GLY A 216 -17.96 -19.29 -8.98
C GLY A 216 -16.64 -19.18 -8.20
N ASP A 217 -15.90 -20.29 -8.18
CA ASP A 217 -14.60 -20.39 -7.50
C ASP A 217 -13.45 -20.09 -8.48
N TYR A 218 -12.48 -19.28 -8.04
CA TYR A 218 -11.35 -18.82 -8.84
C TYR A 218 -10.01 -19.14 -8.18
N SER A 219 -9.03 -19.55 -8.97
CA SER A 219 -7.67 -19.86 -8.55
C SER A 219 -6.87 -18.58 -8.54
N VAL A 220 -6.41 -18.17 -7.36
CA VAL A 220 -5.67 -16.92 -7.14
C VAL A 220 -4.22 -17.25 -6.82
N MET A 221 -3.31 -16.75 -7.64
CA MET A 221 -1.89 -16.80 -7.36
C MET A 221 -1.50 -15.58 -6.52
N VAL A 222 -0.68 -15.81 -5.50
CA VAL A 222 -0.25 -14.75 -4.58
C VAL A 222 1.26 -14.75 -4.43
N VAL A 223 1.86 -13.58 -4.57
CA VAL A 223 3.28 -13.33 -4.23
C VAL A 223 3.32 -12.37 -3.05
N HIS A 224 3.86 -12.82 -1.93
CA HIS A 224 4.09 -12.00 -0.75
C HIS A 224 5.51 -11.44 -0.77
N PHE A 225 5.63 -10.13 -0.93
CA PHE A 225 6.92 -9.42 -0.82
C PHE A 225 7.15 -9.00 0.63
N LEU A 226 8.28 -9.40 1.21
CA LEU A 226 8.67 -9.09 2.58
C LEU A 226 9.52 -7.82 2.57
N LEU A 227 8.95 -6.72 3.04
CA LEU A 227 9.60 -5.41 3.09
C LEU A 227 9.97 -5.08 4.53
N GLN A 228 11.21 -4.64 4.73
CA GLN A 228 11.70 -4.15 6.01
C GLN A 228 12.14 -2.70 5.88
N ARG A 229 11.71 -1.83 6.80
CA ARG A 229 12.00 -0.40 6.71
C ARG A 229 13.44 -0.08 7.13
N LYS A 230 14.07 0.88 6.43
CA LYS A 230 15.38 1.44 6.79
C LYS A 230 15.25 2.47 7.91
N LEU A 231 15.82 2.16 9.07
CA LEU A 231 15.73 3.00 10.26
C LEU A 231 16.60 4.27 10.22
N GLY A 232 17.68 4.28 9.43
CA GLY A 232 18.74 5.31 9.48
C GLY A 232 18.27 6.75 9.27
N TYR A 233 17.31 6.98 8.36
CA TYR A 233 16.75 8.30 8.11
C TYR A 233 16.04 8.87 9.35
N TYR A 234 15.19 8.07 9.99
CA TYR A 234 14.41 8.49 11.17
C TYR A 234 15.30 8.72 12.39
N LEU A 235 16.41 7.99 12.52
CA LEU A 235 17.39 8.25 13.59
C LEU A 235 17.98 9.66 13.49
N ILE A 236 18.45 10.03 12.30
CA ILE A 236 19.15 11.31 12.08
C ILE A 236 18.16 12.49 12.07
N GLN A 237 17.00 12.33 11.42
CA GLN A 237 16.05 13.43 11.23
C GLN A 237 15.09 13.62 12.40
N THR A 238 14.80 12.57 13.19
CA THR A 238 13.81 12.65 14.26
C THR A 238 14.39 12.28 15.63
N TYR A 239 14.87 11.04 15.83
CA TYR A 239 15.24 10.60 17.18
C TYR A 239 16.40 11.41 17.77
N ILE A 240 17.49 11.63 17.02
CA ILE A 240 18.65 12.40 17.50
C ILE A 240 18.24 13.85 17.85
N PRO A 241 17.56 14.62 16.98
CA PRO A 241 17.08 15.96 17.33
C PRO A 241 16.17 15.99 18.57
N LEU A 242 15.24 15.03 18.70
CA LEU A 242 14.35 14.95 19.87
C LEU A 242 15.11 14.67 21.17
N ILE A 243 16.06 13.73 21.14
CA ILE A 243 16.96 13.45 22.27
C ILE A 243 17.75 14.70 22.64
N MET A 244 18.30 15.41 21.66
CA MET A 244 19.07 16.63 21.88
C MET A 244 18.22 17.74 22.51
N VAL A 245 16.96 17.93 22.07
CA VAL A 245 16.05 18.91 22.68
C VAL A 245 15.74 18.56 24.13
N VAL A 246 15.51 17.28 24.45
CA VAL A 246 15.30 16.84 25.84
C VAL A 246 16.55 17.12 26.68
N VAL A 247 17.75 16.78 26.19
CA VAL A 247 19.01 17.09 26.90
C VAL A 247 19.19 18.59 27.08
N LEU A 248 18.91 19.42 26.07
CA LEU A 248 18.98 20.88 26.17
C LEU A 248 18.00 21.44 27.21
N SER A 249 16.81 20.85 27.37
CA SER A 249 15.88 21.23 28.44
C SER A 249 16.45 20.96 29.83
N GLN A 250 17.25 19.90 29.99
CA GLN A 250 17.88 19.54 31.26
C GLN A 250 19.10 20.41 31.60
N VAL A 251 19.75 21.01 30.60
CA VAL A 251 20.83 21.99 30.81
C VAL A 251 20.32 23.20 31.61
N ALA A 252 19.02 23.52 31.52
CA ALA A 252 18.42 24.61 32.29
C ALA A 252 18.55 24.43 33.83
N PHE A 253 18.69 23.19 34.34
CA PHE A 253 18.89 22.92 35.78
C PHE A 253 20.27 23.34 36.31
N TRP A 254 21.23 23.54 35.39
CA TRP A 254 22.57 24.03 35.72
C TRP A 254 22.67 25.55 35.71
N ILE A 255 21.67 26.24 35.17
CA ILE A 255 21.60 27.70 35.16
C ILE A 255 21.22 28.19 36.55
N ASN A 256 21.91 29.23 37.02
CA ASN A 256 21.65 29.85 38.31
C ASN A 256 20.17 30.26 38.45
N LYS A 257 19.55 29.92 39.59
CA LYS A 257 18.14 30.22 39.90
C LYS A 257 17.79 31.72 39.84
N GLU A 258 18.79 32.59 39.99
CA GLU A 258 18.63 34.04 39.92
C GLU A 258 18.47 34.55 38.48
N SER A 259 18.94 33.79 37.49
CA SER A 259 18.86 34.14 36.07
C SER A 259 17.52 33.72 35.45
N VAL A 260 16.41 34.21 36.03
CA VAL A 260 15.03 33.91 35.62
C VAL A 260 14.82 34.10 34.11
N PRO A 261 15.27 35.20 33.45
CA PRO A 261 15.06 35.38 32.01
C PRO A 261 15.72 34.28 31.16
N ALA A 262 16.92 33.85 31.53
CA ALA A 262 17.66 32.81 30.80
C ALA A 262 16.95 31.45 30.90
N ARG A 263 16.49 31.07 32.09
CA ARG A 263 15.74 29.81 32.31
C ARG A 263 14.40 29.80 31.60
N THR A 264 13.65 30.91 31.64
CA THR A 264 12.36 31.04 30.93
C THR A 264 12.54 30.87 29.43
N VAL A 265 13.51 31.57 28.83
CA VAL A 265 13.76 31.50 27.38
C VAL A 265 14.20 30.10 26.96
N ALA A 266 15.12 29.47 27.70
CA ALA A 266 15.56 28.10 27.41
C ALA A 266 14.39 27.09 27.47
N SER A 267 13.52 27.21 28.48
CA SER A 267 12.39 26.28 28.67
C SER A 267 11.28 26.47 27.64
N ILE A 268 10.92 27.71 27.31
CA ILE A 268 9.87 27.98 26.30
C ILE A 268 10.38 27.62 24.90
N THR A 269 11.63 27.94 24.58
CA THR A 269 12.21 27.63 23.27
C THR A 269 12.28 26.12 23.04
N THR A 270 12.61 25.34 24.07
CA THR A 270 12.64 23.87 23.96
C THR A 270 11.25 23.25 23.78
N VAL A 271 10.20 23.80 24.39
CA VAL A 271 8.81 23.38 24.12
C VAL A 271 8.39 23.71 22.69
N LEU A 272 8.75 24.90 22.20
CA LEU A 272 8.46 25.31 20.83
C LEU A 272 9.19 24.42 19.82
N THR A 273 10.49 24.16 20.01
CA THR A 273 11.25 23.27 19.12
C THR A 273 10.71 21.85 19.13
N MET A 274 10.32 21.33 20.29
CA MET A 274 9.67 20.02 20.43
C MET A 274 8.35 19.96 19.65
N THR A 275 7.53 21.02 19.73
CA THR A 275 6.26 21.12 18.99
C THR A 275 6.51 21.13 17.48
N THR A 276 7.49 21.91 17.02
CA THR A 276 7.87 21.98 15.60
C THR A 276 8.36 20.64 15.06
N LEU A 277 9.22 19.94 15.80
CA LEU A 277 9.73 18.61 15.40
C LEU A 277 8.61 17.55 15.38
N SER A 278 7.67 17.60 16.32
CA SER A 278 6.51 16.71 16.36
C SER A 278 5.61 16.87 15.13
N ILE A 279 5.34 18.11 14.72
CA ILE A 279 4.54 18.39 13.51
C ILE A 279 5.26 17.89 12.26
N SER A 280 6.56 18.16 12.14
CA SER A 280 7.39 17.73 11.01
C SER A 280 7.40 16.20 10.86
N ALA A 281 7.56 15.46 11.97
CA ALA A 281 7.52 14.01 11.98
C ALA A 281 6.24 13.42 11.39
N ARG A 282 5.09 14.01 11.72
CA ARG A 282 3.75 13.51 11.33
C ARG A 282 3.38 13.78 9.87
N GLN A 283 4.07 14.69 9.18
CA GLN A 283 3.79 14.97 7.77
C GLN A 283 4.14 13.80 6.85
N SER A 284 5.04 12.92 7.29
CA SER A 284 5.52 11.76 6.52
C SER A 284 4.66 10.50 6.69
N LEU A 285 3.66 10.52 7.56
CA LEU A 285 2.84 9.37 7.93
C LEU A 285 1.38 9.57 7.49
N PRO A 286 0.67 8.51 7.06
CA PRO A 286 -0.78 8.56 6.94
C PRO A 286 -1.44 8.91 8.28
N LYS A 287 -2.62 9.54 8.22
CA LYS A 287 -3.44 9.82 9.40
C LYS A 287 -4.04 8.52 9.93
N VAL A 288 -3.30 7.83 10.80
CA VAL A 288 -3.79 6.63 11.51
C VAL A 288 -4.46 7.02 12.83
N ALA A 289 -5.50 6.26 13.22
CA ALA A 289 -6.26 6.53 14.44
C ALA A 289 -5.59 5.98 15.72
N TYR A 290 -4.48 5.26 15.59
CA TYR A 290 -3.73 4.65 16.69
C TYR A 290 -2.37 5.33 16.87
N ALA A 291 -1.82 5.28 18.09
CA ALA A 291 -0.51 5.82 18.39
C ALA A 291 0.60 4.88 17.91
N THR A 292 1.50 5.40 17.08
CA THR A 292 2.70 4.68 16.60
C THR A 292 3.80 4.63 17.66
N ALA A 293 4.79 3.76 17.51
CA ALA A 293 5.98 3.73 18.37
C ALA A 293 6.74 5.06 18.37
N MET A 294 6.76 5.76 17.23
CA MET A 294 7.28 7.12 17.11
C MET A 294 6.45 8.15 17.90
N ASP A 295 5.12 8.08 17.85
CA ASP A 295 4.24 8.97 18.63
C ASP A 295 4.44 8.78 20.13
N TRP A 296 4.59 7.54 20.60
CA TRP A 296 4.92 7.27 22.01
C TRP A 296 6.24 7.90 22.42
N PHE A 297 7.27 7.82 21.56
CA PHE A 297 8.56 8.47 21.82
C PHE A 297 8.43 9.99 21.90
N ILE A 298 7.75 10.60 20.92
CA ILE A 298 7.49 12.05 20.88
C ILE A 298 6.70 12.49 22.11
N ALA A 299 5.64 11.77 22.50
CA ALA A 299 4.81 12.10 23.64
C ALA A 299 5.59 12.08 24.96
N VAL A 300 6.45 11.06 25.16
CA VAL A 300 7.30 10.97 26.36
C VAL A 300 8.36 12.07 26.37
N CYS A 301 9.04 12.34 25.25
CA CYS A 301 9.96 13.47 25.14
C CYS A 301 9.27 14.81 25.44
N PHE A 302 8.03 15.00 24.96
CA PHE A 302 7.25 16.20 25.22
C PHE A 302 6.93 16.34 26.71
N ALA A 303 6.59 15.24 27.39
CA ALA A 303 6.36 15.24 28.84
C ALA A 303 7.63 15.59 29.62
N PHE A 304 8.83 15.15 29.20
CA PHE A 304 10.10 15.54 29.82
C PHE A 304 10.39 17.03 29.67
N VAL A 305 10.20 17.60 28.47
CA VAL A 305 10.42 19.03 28.23
C VAL A 305 9.39 19.87 29.00
N ALA A 306 8.12 19.47 29.01
CA ALA A 306 7.07 20.14 29.77
C ALA A 306 7.31 20.07 31.28
N SER A 307 7.79 18.94 31.81
CA SER A 307 8.12 18.81 33.22
C SER A 307 9.34 19.64 33.62
N ALA A 308 10.32 19.87 32.73
CA ALA A 308 11.41 20.82 32.96
C ALA A 308 10.90 22.27 33.10
N LEU A 309 9.89 22.68 32.32
CA LEU A 309 9.24 23.99 32.48
C LEU A 309 8.48 24.10 33.81
N ILE A 310 7.77 23.04 34.21
CA ILE A 310 7.05 23.00 35.49
C ILE A 310 8.03 23.05 36.67
N GLU A 311 9.16 22.35 36.56
CA GLU A 311 10.25 22.40 37.55
C GLU A 311 10.76 23.84 37.73
N PHE A 312 11.03 24.54 36.64
CA PHE A 312 11.45 25.93 36.68
C PHE A 312 10.40 26.83 37.35
N ALA A 313 9.11 26.64 37.02
CA ALA A 313 8.03 27.39 37.64
C ALA A 313 7.97 27.15 39.16
N ALA A 314 8.16 25.91 39.61
CA ALA A 314 8.22 25.55 41.02
C ALA A 314 9.44 26.20 41.71
N VAL A 315 10.63 26.10 41.12
CA VAL A 315 11.87 26.72 41.66
C VAL A 315 11.71 28.24 41.80
N ASN A 316 11.17 28.91 40.78
CA ASN A 316 10.95 30.35 40.81
C ASN A 316 9.90 30.75 41.87
N TYR A 317 8.82 29.98 42.01
CA TYR A 317 7.80 30.23 43.02
C TYR A 317 8.35 30.07 44.44
N PHE A 318 9.10 29.00 44.73
CA PHE A 318 9.70 28.80 46.05
C PHE A 318 10.80 29.81 46.35
N ALA A 319 11.65 30.15 45.38
CA ALA A 319 12.69 31.17 45.53
C ALA A 319 12.09 32.55 45.83
N THR A 320 11.00 32.94 45.14
CA THR A 320 10.30 34.21 45.40
C THR A 320 9.60 34.21 46.76
N LEU A 321 9.02 33.09 47.19
CA LEU A 321 8.43 32.94 48.52
C LEU A 321 9.47 33.10 49.64
N GLU A 322 10.64 32.46 49.49
CA GLU A 322 11.76 32.59 50.44
C GLU A 322 12.30 34.02 50.47
N ALA A 323 12.50 34.64 49.30
CA ALA A 323 12.93 36.04 49.21
C ALA A 323 11.95 37.00 49.90
N ASN A 324 10.64 36.79 49.73
CA ASN A 324 9.61 37.58 50.41
C ASN A 324 9.60 37.36 51.93
N ARG A 325 9.81 36.12 52.38
CA ARG A 325 9.96 35.80 53.82
C ARG A 325 11.18 36.47 54.44
N LEU A 326 12.32 36.45 53.75
CA LEU A 326 13.54 37.16 54.19
C LEU A 326 13.32 38.67 54.25
N LYS A 327 12.72 39.27 53.21
CA LYS A 327 12.38 40.71 53.21
C LYS A 327 11.50 41.09 54.40
N LYS A 328 10.50 40.26 54.75
CA LYS A 328 9.62 40.50 55.91
C LYS A 328 10.36 40.37 57.25
N LYS A 329 11.30 39.43 57.38
CA LYS A 329 12.16 39.31 58.57
C LYS A 329 13.10 40.51 58.71
N ASN A 330 13.78 40.90 57.63
CA ASN A 330 14.68 42.06 57.63
C ASN A 330 13.92 43.37 57.91
N ALA A 331 12.71 43.53 57.38
CA ALA A 331 11.86 44.68 57.69
C ALA A 331 11.43 44.72 59.16
N ARG A 332 11.16 43.56 59.79
CA ARG A 332 10.88 43.48 61.24
C ARG A 332 12.11 43.81 62.08
N GLN A 333 13.28 43.30 61.69
CA GLN A 333 14.53 43.54 62.41
C GLN A 333 14.94 45.01 62.33
N LYS A 334 14.86 45.62 61.14
CA LYS A 334 15.11 47.05 60.96
C LYS A 334 14.12 47.93 61.73
N LYS A 335 12.86 47.49 61.86
CA LYS A 335 11.85 48.17 62.69
C LYS A 335 12.18 48.05 64.19
N MET A 336 12.72 46.92 64.66
CA MET A 336 13.18 46.75 66.05
C MET A 336 14.45 47.56 66.34
N GLU A 337 15.40 47.63 65.39
CA GLU A 337 16.61 48.46 65.52
C GLU A 337 16.26 49.94 65.62
N VAL A 338 15.38 50.45 64.76
CA VAL A 338 14.91 51.86 64.82
C VAL A 338 14.16 52.14 66.13
N LEU A 339 13.39 51.17 66.65
CA LEU A 339 12.67 51.35 67.92
C LEU A 339 13.61 51.33 69.13
N ALA A 340 14.70 50.55 69.07
CA ALA A 340 15.71 50.49 70.11
C ALA A 340 16.59 51.76 70.10
N GLU A 341 16.92 52.28 68.92
CA GLU A 341 17.67 53.54 68.77
C GLU A 341 16.84 54.74 69.26
N ALA A 342 15.53 54.77 68.97
CA ALA A 342 14.62 55.78 69.50
C ALA A 342 14.41 55.73 71.03
N SER A 343 14.65 54.58 71.66
CA SER A 343 14.59 54.46 73.14
C SER A 343 15.87 54.90 73.85
N TYR A 344 16.97 55.15 73.11
CA TYR A 344 18.23 55.65 73.66
C TYR A 344 18.35 57.19 73.64
N ASP A 345 17.50 57.90 72.88
CA ASP A 345 17.51 59.37 72.75
C ASP A 345 16.55 60.09 73.74
N GLU A 346 15.91 59.40 74.69
CA GLU A 346 15.01 60.01 75.69
C GLU A 346 15.65 60.22 77.09
N GLU A 347 16.96 59.96 77.26
CA GLU A 347 17.69 60.28 78.50
C GLU A 347 18.96 61.09 78.20
N ASP A 348 18.83 62.41 78.01
CA ASP A 348 19.73 63.43 78.57
C ASP A 348 19.39 64.83 78.02
N ASP A 349 18.90 65.73 78.87
CA ASP A 349 18.84 67.17 78.61
C ASP A 349 19.38 67.94 79.83
N GLU A 350 20.48 68.68 79.62
CA GLU A 350 20.74 70.06 80.07
C GLU A 350 22.25 70.38 80.25
N SER A 351 22.87 71.08 79.30
CA SER A 351 23.48 72.42 79.53
C SER A 351 24.25 73.00 78.32
N ALA A 352 23.81 74.21 77.97
CA ALA A 352 24.32 75.28 77.09
C ALA A 352 25.74 75.22 76.45
N SER A 353 25.81 75.43 75.12
CA SER A 353 26.34 76.67 74.49
C SER A 353 26.26 76.65 72.94
N SER A 354 26.01 77.82 72.34
CA SER A 354 25.81 78.14 70.90
C SER A 354 27.16 78.65 70.29
N PRO A 355 27.47 78.67 68.96
CA PRO A 355 26.51 78.98 67.88
C PRO A 355 26.65 78.34 66.47
N ARG A 356 25.50 78.37 65.76
CA ARG A 356 25.25 78.58 64.31
C ARG A 356 26.15 77.88 63.27
N VAL A 357 25.55 77.10 62.35
CA VAL A 357 25.49 77.31 60.87
C VAL A 357 24.37 76.44 60.27
N SER A 358 23.60 76.98 59.30
CA SER A 358 22.66 76.29 58.40
C SER A 358 23.20 76.35 56.95
N PRO A 359 22.59 75.74 55.90
CA PRO A 359 22.43 74.31 55.60
C PRO A 359 22.94 73.90 54.17
N VAL A 360 22.95 72.57 53.87
CA VAL A 360 22.98 71.90 52.51
C VAL A 360 24.41 71.80 51.85
N PRO A 361 24.84 70.71 51.13
CA PRO A 361 24.03 69.88 50.26
C PRO A 361 24.19 68.34 50.21
N ILE A 362 23.08 67.76 49.74
CA ILE A 362 22.91 66.52 49.00
C ILE A 362 23.91 66.49 47.82
N PHE A 363 25.10 65.93 48.01
CA PHE A 363 25.95 65.37 46.95
C PHE A 363 27.18 64.74 47.61
N LEU A 364 27.63 63.57 47.14
CA LEU A 364 28.81 62.80 47.63
C LEU A 364 28.57 61.71 48.68
N LEU A 365 27.62 60.81 48.40
CA LEU A 365 27.87 59.37 48.61
C LEU A 365 27.19 58.54 47.52
N GLN A 366 27.40 58.95 46.26
CA GLN A 366 27.25 58.08 45.11
C GLN A 366 28.60 57.39 44.91
N GLY A 367 28.77 56.20 45.49
CA GLY A 367 30.05 55.50 45.42
C GLY A 367 30.20 54.23 46.25
N SER A 368 29.13 53.53 46.59
CA SER A 368 29.21 52.09 46.89
C SER A 368 27.82 51.48 46.87
N ALA A 369 27.33 51.21 45.67
CA ALA A 369 26.34 50.15 45.47
C ALA A 369 27.07 48.81 45.49
N VAL A 370 27.76 48.49 46.58
CA VAL A 370 28.04 47.10 46.90
C VAL A 370 26.74 46.61 47.53
N SER A 371 25.91 45.96 46.71
CA SER A 371 24.86 45.08 47.21
C SER A 371 25.47 44.28 48.36
N PRO A 372 24.83 44.17 49.55
CA PRO A 372 25.32 43.21 50.52
C PRO A 372 25.35 41.88 49.76
N ILE A 373 26.55 41.32 49.62
CA ILE A 373 26.80 40.04 48.96
C ILE A 373 25.73 39.11 49.52
N SER A 374 24.71 38.83 48.71
CA SER A 374 23.77 37.78 49.00
C SER A 374 24.65 36.56 49.12
N ALA A 375 24.79 36.04 50.35
CA ALA A 375 25.42 34.76 50.60
C ALA A 375 25.01 33.83 49.47
N PRO A 376 25.94 33.14 48.79
CA PRO A 376 25.64 32.37 47.59
C PRO A 376 24.45 31.50 47.93
N ALA A 377 23.29 31.86 47.38
CA ALA A 377 22.04 31.25 47.77
C ALA A 377 22.18 29.83 47.25
N GLY A 378 22.37 28.88 48.17
CA GLY A 378 22.64 27.48 47.85
C GLY A 378 21.71 27.00 46.76
N THR A 379 22.23 26.12 45.89
CA THR A 379 21.43 25.47 44.85
C THR A 379 20.10 25.02 45.43
N SER A 380 18.98 25.32 44.76
CA SER A 380 17.70 24.88 45.29
C SER A 380 17.75 23.35 45.43
N PRO A 381 17.20 22.78 46.52
CA PRO A 381 17.21 21.33 46.69
C PRO A 381 16.48 20.64 45.52
N ILE A 382 15.48 21.32 44.95
CA ILE A 382 14.73 20.88 43.77
C ILE A 382 15.67 20.74 42.56
N ASP A 383 16.46 21.78 42.22
CA ASP A 383 17.42 21.71 41.11
C ASP A 383 18.44 20.57 41.34
N GLN A 384 18.86 20.32 42.58
CA GLN A 384 19.83 19.26 42.91
C GLN A 384 19.28 17.86 42.63
N TYR A 385 18.02 17.58 42.97
CA TYR A 385 17.37 16.32 42.63
C TYR A 385 17.07 16.21 41.14
N SER A 386 16.59 17.30 40.51
CA SER A 386 16.26 17.33 39.08
C SER A 386 17.45 16.99 38.18
N ARG A 387 18.66 17.44 38.56
CA ARG A 387 19.92 17.15 37.84
C ARG A 387 20.24 15.65 37.71
N ILE A 388 19.75 14.82 38.62
CA ILE A 388 20.03 13.37 38.62
C ILE A 388 18.81 12.60 38.12
N MET A 389 17.62 12.94 38.63
CA MET A 389 16.39 12.20 38.34
C MET A 389 15.97 12.26 36.87
N PHE A 390 16.02 13.44 36.25
CA PHE A 390 15.56 13.62 34.86
C PHE A 390 16.46 12.88 33.85
N PRO A 391 17.80 13.04 33.86
CA PRO A 391 18.66 12.29 32.95
C PRO A 391 18.57 10.78 33.15
N LEU A 392 18.49 10.31 34.41
CA LEU A 392 18.41 8.88 34.72
C LEU A 392 17.08 8.27 34.24
N ALA A 393 15.96 8.94 34.49
CA ALA A 393 14.65 8.51 34.00
C ALA A 393 14.60 8.47 32.47
N PHE A 394 15.18 9.46 31.79
CA PHE A 394 15.23 9.50 30.34
C PHE A 394 16.15 8.42 29.75
N ALA A 395 17.28 8.12 30.40
CA ALA A 395 18.18 7.04 29.99
C ALA A 395 17.51 5.67 30.13
N LEU A 396 16.80 5.43 31.25
CA LEU A 396 16.02 4.21 31.45
C LEU A 396 14.90 4.08 30.40
N PHE A 397 14.19 5.16 30.11
CA PHE A 397 13.18 5.18 29.05
C PHE A 397 13.76 4.77 27.69
N ASN A 398 14.91 5.36 27.28
CA ASN A 398 15.56 4.99 26.03
C ASN A 398 15.97 3.52 26.02
N LEU A 399 16.54 3.01 27.11
CA LEU A 399 16.93 1.61 27.22
C LEU A 399 15.72 0.67 26.99
N PHE A 400 14.61 0.92 27.69
CA PHE A 400 13.39 0.11 27.50
C PHE A 400 12.79 0.26 26.10
N TYR A 401 12.74 1.50 25.59
CA TYR A 401 12.19 1.79 24.27
C TYR A 401 12.91 1.00 23.16
N TRP A 402 14.24 1.10 23.11
CA TRP A 402 15.03 0.45 22.07
C TRP A 402 15.00 -1.08 22.21
N ILE A 403 15.05 -1.62 23.43
CA ILE A 403 14.96 -3.08 23.64
C ILE A 403 13.61 -3.64 23.17
N ILE A 404 12.50 -2.97 23.49
CA ILE A 404 11.16 -3.45 23.14
C ILE A 404 10.92 -3.38 21.63
N TYR A 405 11.26 -2.26 20.99
CA TYR A 405 10.94 -2.05 19.58
C TYR A 405 11.97 -2.64 18.60
N LEU A 406 13.24 -2.81 18.99
CA LEU A 406 14.23 -3.54 18.17
C LEU A 406 14.23 -5.05 18.44
N GLY A 407 13.80 -5.48 19.64
CA GLY A 407 13.78 -6.90 20.03
C GLY A 407 12.59 -7.69 19.49
N LYS A 408 11.60 -7.03 18.88
CA LYS A 408 10.51 -7.71 18.17
C LYS A 408 10.98 -8.10 16.77
N ASP A 409 11.01 -9.40 16.47
CA ASP A 409 11.16 -9.89 15.10
C ASP A 409 9.87 -9.58 14.30
N THR A 410 9.82 -8.39 13.69
CA THR A 410 8.64 -7.89 12.98
C THR A 410 8.25 -8.74 11.77
N MET A 411 9.18 -9.53 11.23
CA MET A 411 8.92 -10.47 10.14
C MET A 411 8.09 -11.70 10.56
N GLU A 412 8.19 -12.15 11.82
CA GLU A 412 7.46 -13.33 12.29
C GLU A 412 5.97 -13.00 12.52
N GLN A 413 5.66 -11.79 13.00
CA GLN A 413 4.29 -11.30 13.13
C GLN A 413 3.66 -10.93 11.77
N ALA A 414 4.45 -10.42 10.81
CA ALA A 414 3.97 -10.15 9.46
C ALA A 414 3.65 -11.45 8.69
N SER A 415 4.41 -12.53 8.95
CA SER A 415 4.13 -13.86 8.40
C SER A 415 2.90 -14.54 9.04
N ASN A 416 2.59 -14.25 10.30
CA ASN A 416 1.49 -14.86 11.06
C ASN A 416 0.18 -14.02 11.07
N GLY A 417 0.12 -12.95 10.28
CA GLY A 417 -1.01 -12.01 10.23
C GLY A 417 -2.31 -12.53 9.59
N ASN A 418 -2.33 -13.77 9.08
CA ASN A 418 -3.56 -14.44 8.67
C ASN A 418 -3.94 -15.50 9.71
N GLY A 419 -5.12 -15.31 10.30
CA GLY A 419 -5.65 -16.15 11.36
C GLY A 419 -5.68 -17.63 11.03
N SER A 420 -5.69 -18.43 12.10
CA SER A 420 -5.92 -19.86 12.15
C SER A 420 -6.88 -20.33 11.06
N SER A 421 -6.32 -20.69 9.90
CA SER A 421 -7.02 -21.50 8.92
C SER A 421 -6.93 -22.91 9.45
N THR A 422 -7.95 -23.28 10.23
CA THR A 422 -8.19 -24.65 10.68
C THR A 422 -8.01 -25.56 9.48
N ILE A 423 -6.93 -26.35 9.48
CA ILE A 423 -6.71 -27.43 8.53
C ILE A 423 -7.74 -28.51 8.90
N ILE A 424 -8.97 -28.34 8.42
CA ILE A 424 -9.96 -29.41 8.41
C ILE A 424 -9.52 -30.32 7.27
N THR A 425 -8.80 -31.38 7.63
CA THR A 425 -8.60 -32.56 6.78
C THR A 425 -9.96 -33.23 6.59
N SER A 426 -10.76 -32.69 5.65
CA SER A 426 -11.96 -33.37 5.18
C SER A 426 -11.51 -34.52 4.28
N GLN A 427 -11.56 -35.74 4.83
CA GLN A 427 -11.61 -36.96 4.03
C GLN A 427 -12.87 -36.90 3.17
N CYS A 428 -12.72 -36.43 1.93
CA CYS A 428 -13.80 -36.48 0.96
C CYS A 428 -13.81 -37.87 0.32
N LEU A 429 -14.86 -38.62 0.62
CA LEU A 429 -15.28 -39.81 -0.10
C LEU A 429 -15.33 -39.50 -1.60
N ILE A 430 -14.54 -40.26 -2.36
CA ILE A 430 -14.59 -40.29 -3.82
C ILE A 430 -15.97 -40.83 -4.21
N PHE A 431 -16.92 -39.93 -4.45
CA PHE A 431 -18.07 -40.23 -5.28
C PHE A 431 -17.63 -40.11 -6.73
N CYS A 432 -17.60 -41.25 -7.43
CA CYS A 432 -17.52 -41.30 -8.89
C CYS A 432 -18.71 -40.54 -9.49
N ALA A 433 -18.52 -39.26 -9.78
CA ALA A 433 -19.31 -38.58 -10.78
C ALA A 433 -18.85 -39.10 -12.15
N LYS A 434 -19.79 -39.71 -12.87
CA LYS A 434 -19.59 -40.27 -14.21
C LYS A 434 -19.05 -39.22 -15.18
N ASP A 435 -18.19 -39.73 -16.04
CA ASP A 435 -17.50 -39.07 -17.14
C ASP A 435 -18.40 -38.20 -18.03
N LEU A 436 -17.96 -36.97 -18.26
CA LEU A 436 -18.32 -36.12 -19.39
C LEU A 436 -17.09 -35.22 -19.70
N ARG A 437 -15.94 -35.87 -19.92
CA ARG A 437 -14.70 -35.23 -20.40
C ARG A 437 -14.34 -35.84 -21.74
N ASP A 438 -15.07 -35.44 -22.78
CA ASP A 438 -14.81 -35.88 -24.14
C ASP A 438 -14.30 -34.71 -25.00
N PRO A 439 -13.05 -34.75 -25.53
CA PRO A 439 -12.49 -33.72 -26.41
C PRO A 439 -13.28 -33.54 -27.73
N SER A 440 -14.23 -34.44 -28.03
CA SER A 440 -15.13 -34.39 -29.19
C SER A 440 -16.13 -33.22 -29.20
N ASN A 441 -16.31 -32.51 -28.07
CA ASN A 441 -17.30 -31.43 -27.96
C ASN A 441 -16.83 -30.07 -28.51
N MET A 442 -15.52 -29.86 -28.74
CA MET A 442 -15.00 -28.55 -29.17
C MET A 442 -15.56 -28.08 -30.54
N PRO A 443 -15.66 -28.94 -31.58
CA PRO A 443 -16.31 -28.57 -32.84
C PRO A 443 -17.79 -28.21 -32.64
N LEU A 444 -18.51 -28.95 -31.79
CA LEU A 444 -19.91 -28.68 -31.47
C LEU A 444 -20.10 -27.33 -30.75
N VAL A 445 -19.23 -26.99 -29.81
CA VAL A 445 -19.23 -25.68 -29.13
C VAL A 445 -19.00 -24.56 -30.13
N LYS A 446 -18.03 -24.73 -31.04
CA LYS A 446 -17.74 -23.76 -32.08
C LYS A 446 -18.93 -23.57 -33.02
N ASP A 447 -19.49 -24.64 -33.57
CA ASP A 447 -20.63 -24.58 -34.50
C ASP A 447 -21.86 -23.93 -33.83
N THR A 448 -22.05 -24.19 -32.53
CA THR A 448 -23.11 -23.55 -31.73
C THR A 448 -22.89 -22.05 -31.65
N VAL A 449 -21.69 -21.59 -31.26
CA VAL A 449 -21.38 -20.16 -31.15
C VAL A 449 -21.45 -19.46 -32.51
N ASP A 450 -20.90 -20.07 -33.57
CA ASP A 450 -20.98 -19.55 -34.93
C ASP A 450 -22.43 -19.38 -35.38
N ARG A 451 -23.31 -20.34 -35.08
CA ARG A 451 -24.75 -20.24 -35.38
C ARG A 451 -25.44 -19.13 -34.58
N LEU A 452 -25.12 -18.99 -33.29
CA LEU A 452 -25.70 -17.94 -32.44
C LEU A 452 -25.29 -16.55 -32.91
N MET A 453 -24.05 -16.38 -33.37
CA MET A 453 -23.52 -15.10 -33.81
C MET A 453 -23.87 -14.79 -35.27
N LYS A 454 -24.12 -15.79 -36.10
CA LYS A 454 -24.49 -15.61 -37.52
C LYS A 454 -25.86 -14.94 -37.65
N GLY A 455 -25.84 -13.65 -37.99
CA GLY A 455 -27.06 -12.85 -38.19
C GLY A 455 -27.58 -12.19 -36.91
N TYR A 456 -26.83 -12.24 -35.80
CA TYR A 456 -27.15 -11.47 -34.61
C TYR A 456 -26.95 -9.97 -34.88
N ASP A 457 -28.02 -9.19 -34.83
CA ASP A 457 -27.94 -7.73 -34.93
C ASP A 457 -27.86 -7.09 -33.54
N ILE A 458 -26.67 -6.62 -33.20
CA ILE A 458 -26.35 -5.90 -31.96
C ILE A 458 -27.19 -4.62 -31.78
N ARG A 459 -27.66 -4.00 -32.86
CA ARG A 459 -28.37 -2.72 -32.80
C ARG A 459 -29.79 -2.85 -32.24
N LEU A 460 -30.30 -4.07 -32.16
CA LEU A 460 -31.64 -4.35 -31.69
C LEU A 460 -31.59 -4.96 -30.29
N ARG A 461 -32.26 -4.28 -29.34
CA ARG A 461 -32.47 -4.85 -27.99
C ARG A 461 -33.23 -6.17 -28.07
N PRO A 462 -33.04 -7.08 -27.11
CA PRO A 462 -33.87 -8.29 -26.98
C PRO A 462 -35.35 -7.92 -26.94
N ASP A 463 -36.17 -8.74 -27.61
CA ASP A 463 -37.61 -8.54 -27.77
C ASP A 463 -37.98 -7.11 -28.28
N PHE A 464 -37.24 -6.59 -29.27
CA PHE A 464 -37.49 -5.28 -29.88
C PHE A 464 -38.95 -5.18 -30.39
N GLY A 465 -39.68 -4.14 -29.96
CA GLY A 465 -41.11 -3.97 -30.24
C GLY A 465 -42.07 -4.73 -29.31
N GLY A 466 -41.53 -5.58 -28.42
CA GLY A 466 -42.27 -6.30 -27.38
C GLY A 466 -42.07 -5.74 -25.98
N ALA A 467 -42.31 -6.59 -24.98
CA ALA A 467 -42.19 -6.25 -23.56
C ALA A 467 -40.80 -5.69 -23.19
N PRO A 468 -40.69 -4.93 -22.09
CA PRO A 468 -39.41 -4.48 -21.57
C PRO A 468 -38.49 -5.64 -21.20
N VAL A 469 -37.19 -5.50 -21.43
CA VAL A 469 -36.18 -6.47 -21.01
C VAL A 469 -35.91 -6.26 -19.52
N ALA A 470 -36.13 -7.31 -18.71
CA ALA A 470 -35.73 -7.29 -17.31
C ALA A 470 -34.21 -7.48 -17.21
N VAL A 471 -33.52 -6.52 -16.59
CA VAL A 471 -32.08 -6.58 -16.33
C VAL A 471 -31.88 -6.70 -14.82
N GLY A 472 -31.39 -7.85 -14.37
CA GLY A 472 -30.90 -8.02 -13.01
C GLY A 472 -29.54 -7.34 -12.85
N MET A 473 -29.29 -6.70 -11.71
CA MET A 473 -28.03 -6.01 -11.43
C MET A 473 -27.49 -6.49 -10.09
N ASN A 474 -26.19 -6.77 -10.01
CA ASN A 474 -25.47 -7.05 -8.77
C ASN A 474 -24.20 -6.19 -8.70
N ILE A 475 -23.91 -5.63 -7.53
CA ILE A 475 -22.77 -4.75 -7.31
C ILE A 475 -21.99 -5.24 -6.10
N ASP A 476 -20.74 -5.66 -6.32
CA ASP A 476 -19.83 -6.08 -5.27
C ASP A 476 -18.72 -5.03 -5.10
N ILE A 477 -18.68 -4.36 -3.95
CA ILE A 477 -17.64 -3.35 -3.65
C ILE A 477 -16.32 -4.06 -3.34
N ALA A 478 -15.28 -3.74 -4.11
CA ALA A 478 -13.94 -4.31 -3.92
C ALA A 478 -13.09 -3.48 -2.93
N SER A 479 -13.05 -2.16 -3.13
CA SER A 479 -12.33 -1.23 -2.24
C SER A 479 -12.92 0.18 -2.32
N ILE A 480 -12.87 0.91 -1.21
CA ILE A 480 -13.07 2.36 -1.18
C ILE A 480 -11.69 2.96 -0.97
N ASP A 481 -11.16 3.64 -1.98
CA ASP A 481 -9.73 3.98 -2.03
C ASP A 481 -9.42 5.31 -1.34
N MET A 482 -10.30 6.31 -1.49
CA MET A 482 -10.14 7.63 -0.90
C MET A 482 -11.50 8.27 -0.69
N VAL A 483 -11.66 8.99 0.42
CA VAL A 483 -12.77 9.92 0.66
C VAL A 483 -12.16 11.31 0.80
N SER A 484 -12.54 12.23 -0.07
CA SER A 484 -12.06 13.61 -0.04
C SER A 484 -12.82 14.39 1.04
N GLU A 485 -12.08 14.88 2.03
CA GLU A 485 -12.60 15.81 3.05
C GLU A 485 -12.62 17.27 2.56
N VAL A 486 -11.98 17.55 1.41
CA VAL A 486 -11.77 18.92 0.90
C VAL A 486 -12.86 19.33 -0.11
N ASN A 487 -13.35 18.38 -0.90
CA ASN A 487 -14.40 18.60 -1.89
C ASN A 487 -15.74 18.11 -1.32
N MET A 488 -16.35 18.93 -0.44
CA MET A 488 -17.69 18.68 0.07
C MET A 488 -18.70 19.52 -0.71
N ASP A 489 -19.67 18.85 -1.34
CA ASP A 489 -20.82 19.52 -1.94
C ASP A 489 -21.95 19.54 -0.91
N TYR A 490 -22.40 20.74 -0.53
CA TYR A 490 -23.52 20.93 0.39
C TYR A 490 -24.81 21.01 -0.40
N THR A 491 -25.64 19.98 -0.32
CA THR A 491 -26.98 20.00 -0.91
C THR A 491 -28.03 20.29 0.17
N LEU A 492 -28.78 21.36 -0.03
CA LEU A 492 -29.82 21.82 0.89
C LEU A 492 -31.17 21.39 0.34
N THR A 493 -31.69 20.25 0.82
CA THR A 493 -33.02 19.77 0.40
C THR A 493 -34.09 20.36 1.32
N CYS A 494 -34.87 21.30 0.78
CA CYS A 494 -36.00 21.88 1.47
C CYS A 494 -37.27 21.06 1.15
N SER A 495 -37.66 20.15 2.04
CA SER A 495 -38.99 19.53 1.98
C SER A 495 -39.92 20.29 2.93
N PHE A 496 -41.20 20.45 2.53
CA PHE A 496 -42.23 21.31 3.14
C PHE A 496 -42.47 21.15 4.67
N ARG A 497 -41.76 20.27 5.37
CA ARG A 497 -41.78 20.14 6.84
C ARG A 497 -40.42 19.92 7.52
N THR A 498 -39.31 19.79 6.82
CA THR A 498 -37.99 19.61 7.45
C THR A 498 -36.86 19.99 6.50
N THR A 499 -35.99 20.90 6.95
CA THR A 499 -34.73 21.22 6.26
C THR A 499 -33.67 20.21 6.70
N ARG A 500 -33.18 19.37 5.78
CA ARG A 500 -31.98 18.54 6.00
C ARG A 500 -30.85 19.07 5.13
N LEU A 501 -29.72 19.35 5.76
CA LEU A 501 -28.44 19.56 5.07
C LEU A 501 -27.86 18.17 4.79
N HIS A 502 -27.59 17.84 3.53
CA HIS A 502 -26.76 16.69 3.16
C HIS A 502 -25.37 17.19 2.76
N VAL A 503 -24.36 16.52 3.30
CA VAL A 503 -22.95 16.78 2.99
C VAL A 503 -22.49 15.60 2.15
N ASP A 504 -22.43 15.81 0.85
CA ASP A 504 -21.97 14.79 -0.09
C ASP A 504 -20.44 14.87 -0.17
N HIS A 505 -19.78 13.72 0.05
CA HIS A 505 -18.32 13.61 0.00
C HIS A 505 -17.92 12.95 -1.32
N ASP A 506 -16.90 13.48 -1.98
CA ASP A 506 -16.28 12.81 -3.12
C ASP A 506 -15.51 11.58 -2.64
N TYR A 507 -15.74 10.43 -3.25
CA TYR A 507 -14.97 9.22 -2.98
C TYR A 507 -14.64 8.45 -4.25
N THR A 508 -13.54 7.69 -4.18
CA THR A 508 -13.12 6.76 -5.23
C THR A 508 -13.44 5.33 -4.79
N LEU A 509 -14.10 4.57 -5.65
CA LEU A 509 -14.55 3.20 -5.40
C LEU A 509 -14.13 2.28 -6.55
N THR A 510 -13.60 1.12 -6.22
CA THR A 510 -13.47 -0.02 -7.15
C THR A 510 -14.59 -1.01 -6.86
N MET A 511 -15.35 -1.42 -7.87
CA MET A 511 -16.47 -2.37 -7.72
C MET A 511 -16.52 -3.38 -8.87
N TYR A 512 -17.09 -4.55 -8.63
CA TYR A 512 -17.52 -5.46 -9.68
C TYR A 512 -19.00 -5.20 -9.96
N PHE A 513 -19.30 -4.88 -11.20
CA PHE A 513 -20.66 -4.60 -11.66
C PHE A 513 -21.12 -5.72 -12.57
N GLN A 514 -22.21 -6.38 -12.19
CA GLN A 514 -22.76 -7.53 -12.88
C GLN A 514 -24.18 -7.25 -13.34
N GLN A 515 -24.49 -7.69 -14.56
CA GLN A 515 -25.78 -7.57 -15.18
C GLN A 515 -26.21 -8.92 -15.73
N ALA A 516 -27.49 -9.25 -15.56
CA ALA A 516 -28.09 -10.45 -16.12
C ALA A 516 -29.36 -10.09 -16.88
N TRP A 517 -29.45 -10.49 -18.15
CA TRP A 517 -30.67 -10.35 -18.94
C TRP A 517 -30.91 -11.60 -19.76
N ARG A 518 -32.13 -11.76 -20.27
CA ARG A 518 -32.48 -12.89 -21.13
C ARG A 518 -32.62 -12.44 -22.58
N ASP A 519 -31.88 -13.07 -23.47
CA ASP A 519 -32.02 -12.91 -24.93
C ASP A 519 -32.34 -14.27 -25.56
N LYS A 520 -33.57 -14.43 -26.03
CA LYS A 520 -34.04 -15.68 -26.66
C LYS A 520 -33.21 -16.05 -27.90
N ARG A 521 -32.63 -15.07 -28.59
CA ARG A 521 -31.78 -15.27 -29.78
C ARG A 521 -30.48 -16.01 -29.44
N LEU A 522 -30.03 -15.92 -28.19
CA LEU A 522 -28.81 -16.54 -27.68
C LEU A 522 -29.07 -17.86 -26.94
N SER A 523 -30.31 -18.38 -26.98
CA SER A 523 -30.63 -19.67 -26.37
C SER A 523 -30.13 -20.84 -27.22
N TYR A 524 -29.65 -21.89 -26.57
CA TYR A 524 -29.12 -23.10 -27.21
C TYR A 524 -29.47 -24.33 -26.39
N SER A 525 -29.79 -25.43 -27.07
CA SER A 525 -30.17 -26.71 -26.44
C SER A 525 -29.19 -27.85 -26.72
N GLU A 526 -28.20 -27.63 -27.59
CA GLU A 526 -27.27 -28.66 -28.05
C GLU A 526 -26.19 -29.02 -27.02
N ILE A 527 -25.93 -28.10 -26.08
CA ILE A 527 -24.90 -28.24 -25.05
C ILE A 527 -25.53 -27.91 -23.70
N ALA A 528 -25.36 -28.80 -22.72
CA ALA A 528 -25.90 -28.63 -21.36
C ALA A 528 -24.96 -27.82 -20.43
N LEU A 529 -23.86 -27.28 -20.96
CA LEU A 529 -22.84 -26.52 -20.23
C LEU A 529 -23.02 -25.03 -20.44
N ASN A 530 -22.72 -24.22 -19.42
CA ASN A 530 -22.64 -22.77 -19.55
C ASN A 530 -21.40 -22.39 -20.37
N LEU A 531 -21.55 -21.46 -21.30
CA LEU A 531 -20.47 -21.00 -22.16
C LEU A 531 -19.90 -19.69 -21.62
N THR A 532 -18.70 -19.75 -21.03
CA THR A 532 -17.92 -18.54 -20.73
C THR A 532 -17.13 -18.14 -21.97
N LEU A 533 -17.38 -16.93 -22.46
CA LEU A 533 -16.79 -16.39 -23.69
C LEU A 533 -15.73 -15.35 -23.38
N ASP A 534 -14.81 -15.16 -24.33
CA ASP A 534 -13.80 -14.11 -24.29
C ASP A 534 -14.42 -12.71 -24.21
N ASN A 535 -13.71 -11.78 -23.56
CA ASN A 535 -14.18 -10.42 -23.34
C ASN A 535 -14.40 -9.60 -24.64
N ARG A 536 -13.85 -10.05 -25.78
CA ARG A 536 -14.03 -9.44 -27.10
C ARG A 536 -15.44 -9.66 -27.62
N VAL A 537 -16.11 -10.73 -27.22
CA VAL A 537 -17.50 -11.02 -27.62
C VAL A 537 -18.45 -9.94 -27.13
N ALA A 538 -18.11 -9.23 -26.05
CA ALA A 538 -18.90 -8.12 -25.54
C ALA A 538 -19.08 -6.99 -26.55
N ASP A 539 -18.13 -6.79 -27.46
CA ASP A 539 -18.23 -5.75 -28.49
C ASP A 539 -19.15 -6.17 -29.66
N SER A 540 -19.58 -7.44 -29.69
CA SER A 540 -20.47 -8.02 -30.72
C SER A 540 -21.86 -8.39 -30.20
N LEU A 541 -22.14 -8.19 -28.91
CA LEU A 541 -23.42 -8.49 -28.29
C LEU A 541 -24.11 -7.21 -27.82
N TRP A 542 -25.45 -7.22 -27.82
CA TRP A 542 -26.21 -6.11 -27.24
C TRP A 542 -26.03 -6.14 -25.73
N VAL A 543 -25.67 -5.00 -25.14
CA VAL A 543 -25.51 -4.81 -23.69
C VAL A 543 -26.44 -3.68 -23.25
N PRO A 544 -27.12 -3.79 -22.09
CA PRO A 544 -27.96 -2.71 -21.59
C PRO A 544 -27.17 -1.41 -21.36
N ASP A 545 -27.72 -0.28 -21.80
CA ASP A 545 -27.15 1.04 -21.54
C ASP A 545 -27.35 1.42 -20.07
N THR A 546 -26.32 1.24 -19.24
CA THR A 546 -26.34 1.62 -17.83
C THR A 546 -25.22 2.59 -17.51
N TYR A 547 -25.56 3.65 -16.77
CA TYR A 547 -24.63 4.66 -16.28
C TYR A 547 -24.95 5.02 -14.84
N PHE A 548 -23.94 5.51 -14.11
CA PHE A 548 -24.11 5.98 -12.75
C PHE A 548 -24.33 7.50 -12.76
N LEU A 549 -25.46 7.95 -12.22
CA LEU A 549 -25.85 9.37 -12.22
C LEU A 549 -24.86 10.28 -11.48
N ASN A 550 -24.23 9.75 -10.43
CA ASN A 550 -23.30 10.48 -9.56
C ASN A 550 -21.84 10.28 -9.96
N ASP A 551 -21.57 9.67 -11.12
CA ASP A 551 -20.20 9.45 -11.58
C ASP A 551 -19.57 10.75 -12.09
N LYS A 552 -18.45 11.15 -11.46
CA LYS A 552 -17.60 12.24 -11.95
C LYS A 552 -16.57 11.75 -12.98
N LYS A 553 -16.07 10.52 -12.82
CA LYS A 553 -15.06 9.90 -13.69
C LYS A 553 -14.99 8.39 -13.44
N SER A 554 -15.33 7.60 -14.45
CA SER A 554 -15.20 6.14 -14.43
C SER A 554 -14.32 5.62 -15.57
N PHE A 555 -13.74 4.45 -15.36
CA PHE A 555 -13.04 3.67 -16.39
C PHE A 555 -13.17 2.19 -16.07
N VAL A 556 -13.19 1.34 -17.10
CA VAL A 556 -13.15 -0.11 -16.94
C VAL A 556 -11.71 -0.54 -16.71
N HIS A 557 -11.47 -1.33 -15.66
CA HIS A 557 -10.14 -1.85 -15.38
C HIS A 557 -9.68 -2.79 -16.50
N GLY A 558 -8.40 -2.69 -16.88
CA GLY A 558 -7.82 -3.60 -17.87
C GLY A 558 -6.29 -3.49 -17.92
N VAL A 559 -5.61 -4.63 -18.10
CA VAL A 559 -4.14 -4.71 -18.14
C VAL A 559 -3.68 -5.65 -19.24
N THR A 560 -3.87 -6.94 -19.02
CA THR A 560 -3.64 -7.99 -20.02
C THR A 560 -4.74 -7.89 -21.09
N VAL A 561 -5.98 -7.75 -20.61
CA VAL A 561 -7.21 -7.60 -21.36
C VAL A 561 -8.20 -6.71 -20.58
N LYS A 562 -9.31 -6.26 -21.20
CA LYS A 562 -10.38 -5.55 -20.49
C LYS A 562 -11.05 -6.50 -19.49
N ASN A 563 -11.27 -6.07 -18.24
CA ASN A 563 -11.95 -6.88 -17.22
C ASN A 563 -13.45 -6.91 -17.49
N ARG A 564 -13.84 -7.64 -18.54
CA ARG A 564 -15.23 -7.94 -18.89
C ARG A 564 -15.39 -9.44 -18.99
N MET A 565 -16.53 -9.93 -18.55
CA MET A 565 -16.90 -11.34 -18.56
C MET A 565 -18.23 -11.46 -19.27
N ILE A 566 -18.35 -12.45 -20.15
CA ILE A 566 -19.63 -12.88 -20.70
C ILE A 566 -19.80 -14.37 -20.46
N ARG A 567 -20.93 -14.75 -19.87
CA ARG A 567 -21.35 -16.14 -19.73
C ARG A 567 -22.76 -16.30 -20.26
N LEU A 568 -22.91 -17.22 -21.20
CA LEU A 568 -24.19 -17.57 -21.80
C LEU A 568 -24.71 -18.86 -21.18
N HIS A 569 -25.94 -18.83 -20.71
CA HIS A 569 -26.67 -19.99 -20.22
C HIS A 569 -27.55 -20.60 -21.34
N PRO A 570 -27.83 -21.92 -21.30
CA PRO A 570 -28.62 -22.59 -22.34
C PRO A 570 -30.01 -22.00 -22.57
N ASP A 571 -30.62 -21.41 -21.53
CA ASP A 571 -31.95 -20.79 -21.57
C ASP A 571 -31.99 -19.40 -22.27
N GLY A 572 -30.84 -18.92 -22.76
CA GLY A 572 -30.63 -17.61 -23.36
C GLY A 572 -30.35 -16.51 -22.33
N THR A 573 -30.10 -16.85 -21.06
CA THR A 573 -29.67 -15.86 -20.07
C THR A 573 -28.20 -15.50 -20.29
N VAL A 574 -27.93 -14.20 -20.38
CA VAL A 574 -26.60 -13.61 -20.51
C VAL A 574 -26.20 -13.01 -19.18
N LEU A 575 -25.08 -13.45 -18.63
CA LEU A 575 -24.41 -12.83 -17.50
C LEU A 575 -23.23 -12.02 -18.02
N TYR A 576 -23.26 -10.71 -17.76
CA TYR A 576 -22.21 -9.76 -18.10
C TYR A 576 -21.60 -9.19 -16.82
N GLY A 577 -20.28 -9.25 -16.71
CA GLY A 577 -19.55 -8.66 -15.58
C GLY A 577 -18.52 -7.66 -16.09
N LEU A 578 -18.34 -6.55 -15.36
CA LEU A 578 -17.24 -5.62 -15.54
C LEU A 578 -16.65 -5.19 -14.19
N ARG A 579 -15.39 -4.77 -14.19
CA ARG A 579 -14.71 -4.16 -13.04
C ARG A 579 -14.31 -2.73 -13.36
#